data_AF-A0A1F9NA88-F1
#
_entry.id   AF-A0A1F9NA88-F1
#
_cell.length_a   1.000
_cell.length_b   1.000
_cell.length_c   1.000
_cell.angle_alpha   90.00
_cell.angle_beta   90.00
_cell.angle_gamma   90.00
#
_symmetry.space_group_name_H-M   'P 1'
#
loop_
_entity.id
_entity.type
_entity.pdbx_description
1 polymer ?
#
loop_
_entity_poly.entity_id
_entity_poly.type
_entity_poly.pdbx_seq_one_letter_code
_entity_poly.pdbx_strand_id
1 'polypeptide(L)'
;MLHKHVHAIVFVAVALASPGCGSETTEASRSVSAIDLKFPGDLERPTVVFPHRQHTAALEAKGCKTCHPANQDGGMSLKFARQRDPVDAEELMDLYHDTCIGCHEANPTAKTGPVTCANCHRRDAGGTSTRVAMSFDYSLHGRHVATENNKCEACHHVYDETTKELRYEKGKESACRDCHSEVDEGNKLSLSHASHTSCIRCHQGHKEKGEKTGPDTCTGCHDAESLAKIDKVEPHVRLQRGQPDVSWVSAPGATSPIVAFNHLAHEPHTKNCSTCHHETLAACSECHTLTGDPKGRGVTLEGAYHHPTSTHSCVGCHHESTKVRQCSGCHGMLAEGPAQRSCRTCHAGPSPADERPEVPPAADRIMEPLPEVSATFPSEVTIDVLAKDYQPAKLPHLAIVRALDKAARDNHLATAFHQDPEILCTACHHQTPVGARPPTCRSCHAGALDPSTDKPALQAAYHRQCIGCHERIGQPTDCKICHAPVQGGNR
;
A
#
# COMPACT_ATOMS: atom_id res chain seq x y z
N MET A 1 70.20 36.46 34.00
CA MET A 1 70.55 37.00 32.66
C MET A 1 70.35 35.85 31.68
N LEU A 2 69.46 35.80 30.70
CA LEU A 2 68.64 36.76 29.94
C LEU A 2 67.33 36.03 29.56
N HIS A 3 66.16 36.58 29.88
CA HIS A 3 65.14 37.05 28.91
C HIS A 3 64.63 36.03 27.87
N LYS A 4 63.33 35.69 27.94
CA LYS A 4 62.30 36.35 27.11
C LYS A 4 60.89 35.91 27.52
N HIS A 5 60.11 36.89 27.98
CA HIS A 5 58.64 36.83 28.02
C HIS A 5 58.09 37.12 26.62
N VAL A 6 57.06 36.38 26.20
CA VAL A 6 56.10 36.85 25.20
C VAL A 6 54.71 36.56 25.77
N HIS A 7 53.99 37.63 26.13
CA HIS A 7 52.57 37.58 26.44
C HIS A 7 51.79 37.54 25.13
N ALA A 8 51.01 36.49 24.90
CA ALA A 8 49.99 36.46 23.85
C ALA A 8 48.64 36.84 24.48
N ILE A 9 48.09 37.97 24.03
CA ILE A 9 46.75 38.45 24.38
C ILE A 9 45.74 37.63 23.54
N VAL A 10 44.90 36.84 24.20
CA VAL A 10 43.78 36.13 23.57
C VAL A 10 42.56 37.05 23.57
N PHE A 11 42.17 37.52 22.38
CA PHE A 11 40.87 38.15 22.16
C PHE A 11 39.80 37.06 22.09
N VAL A 12 38.86 37.07 23.05
CA VAL A 12 37.63 36.25 23.01
C VAL A 12 36.63 36.96 22.10
N ALA A 13 36.43 36.42 20.89
CA ALA A 13 35.34 36.82 20.01
C ALA A 13 34.06 36.10 20.45
N VAL A 14 33.10 36.86 20.98
CA VAL A 14 31.74 36.40 21.27
C VAL A 14 30.98 36.28 19.94
N ALA A 15 30.77 35.05 19.47
CA ALA A 15 29.92 34.76 18.33
C ALA A 15 28.45 34.83 18.76
N LEU A 16 27.78 35.93 18.41
CA LEU A 16 26.34 36.05 18.47
C LEU A 16 25.74 35.22 17.32
N ALA A 17 25.15 34.07 17.66
CA ALA A 17 24.39 33.26 16.73
C ALA A 17 23.04 33.96 16.44
N SER A 18 22.92 34.55 15.26
CA SER A 18 21.63 34.92 14.69
C SER A 18 20.81 33.64 14.42
N PRO A 19 19.48 33.63 14.64
CA PRO A 19 18.64 32.51 14.27
C PRO A 19 18.63 32.43 12.75
N GLY A 20 19.38 31.47 12.20
CA GLY A 20 19.30 31.09 10.81
C GLY A 20 17.87 30.68 10.51
N CYS A 21 17.19 31.49 9.70
CA CYS A 21 15.94 31.15 9.08
C CYS A 21 16.23 29.93 8.20
N GLY A 22 15.98 28.73 8.73
CA GLY A 22 15.97 27.51 7.95
C GLY A 22 14.84 27.61 6.96
N SER A 23 15.16 28.06 5.75
CA SER A 23 14.33 27.77 4.60
C SER A 23 14.33 26.26 4.43
N GLU A 24 13.30 25.59 4.94
CA GLU A 24 12.90 24.31 4.40
C GLU A 24 12.75 24.54 2.90
N THR A 25 13.67 23.97 2.12
CA THR A 25 13.49 23.87 0.68
C THR A 25 12.33 22.91 0.49
N THR A 26 11.11 23.44 0.49
CA THR A 26 9.95 22.72 -0.04
C THR A 26 10.33 22.36 -1.47
N GLU A 27 10.57 21.09 -1.74
CA GLU A 27 10.76 20.61 -3.11
C GLU A 27 9.63 21.18 -3.96
N ALA A 28 9.98 21.90 -5.04
CA ALA A 28 8.98 22.52 -5.90
C ALA A 28 8.06 21.42 -6.44
N SER A 29 6.76 21.51 -6.18
CA SER A 29 5.78 20.55 -6.69
C SER A 29 5.27 20.97 -8.07
N ARG A 30 5.03 20.00 -8.95
CA ARG A 30 4.42 20.22 -10.27
C ARG A 30 2.91 19.94 -10.21
N SER A 31 2.15 20.71 -10.97
CA SER A 31 0.71 20.48 -11.16
C SER A 31 0.42 19.07 -11.68
N VAL A 32 -0.67 18.46 -11.19
CA VAL A 32 -1.22 17.19 -11.69
C VAL A 32 -1.38 17.16 -13.22
N SER A 33 -1.74 18.30 -13.81
CA SER A 33 -1.96 18.48 -15.25
C SER A 33 -0.69 18.83 -16.04
N ALA A 34 0.49 18.87 -15.41
CA ALA A 34 1.74 18.99 -16.13
C ALA A 34 2.06 17.66 -16.83
N ILE A 35 2.44 17.70 -18.11
CA ILE A 35 2.72 16.53 -18.92
C ILE A 35 4.16 16.62 -19.43
N ASP A 36 4.97 15.61 -19.16
CA ASP A 36 6.27 15.47 -19.79
C ASP A 36 6.07 14.97 -21.23
N LEU A 37 6.45 15.79 -22.22
CA LEU A 37 6.34 15.39 -23.62
C LEU A 37 7.36 14.29 -23.91
N LYS A 38 6.85 13.07 -24.16
CA LYS A 38 7.68 11.91 -24.48
C LYS A 38 8.29 12.07 -25.88
N PHE A 39 9.57 11.75 -25.97
CA PHE A 39 10.36 11.76 -27.19
C PHE A 39 11.24 10.50 -27.22
N PRO A 40 11.31 9.78 -28.35
CA PRO A 40 12.12 8.58 -28.47
C PRO A 40 13.61 8.91 -28.60
N GLY A 41 14.47 8.11 -27.97
CA GLY A 41 15.92 8.27 -28.04
C GLY A 41 16.49 9.24 -27.00
N ASP A 42 17.78 9.54 -27.14
CA ASP A 42 18.51 10.42 -26.23
C ASP A 42 18.14 11.88 -26.46
N LEU A 43 17.98 12.64 -25.37
CA LEU A 43 17.59 14.04 -25.43
C LEU A 43 18.80 14.98 -25.44
N GLU A 44 18.88 15.84 -26.45
CA GLU A 44 19.87 16.93 -26.50
C GLU A 44 19.53 18.09 -25.57
N ARG A 45 18.25 18.21 -25.17
CA ARG A 45 17.71 19.28 -24.32
C ARG A 45 16.78 18.69 -23.26
N PRO A 46 16.59 19.39 -22.12
CA PRO A 46 15.60 18.95 -21.13
C PRO A 46 14.23 18.71 -21.74
N THR A 47 13.52 17.69 -21.25
CA THR A 47 12.14 17.40 -21.65
C THR A 47 11.24 18.62 -21.45
N VAL A 48 10.36 18.88 -22.41
CA VAL A 48 9.36 19.94 -22.29
C VAL A 48 8.26 19.50 -21.32
N VAL A 49 8.02 20.30 -20.29
CA VAL A 49 6.91 20.12 -19.36
C VAL A 49 5.74 20.97 -19.83
N PHE A 50 4.72 20.32 -20.39
CA PHE A 50 3.54 20.96 -20.97
C PHE A 50 2.45 21.20 -19.91
N PRO A 51 2.09 22.46 -19.59
CA PRO A 51 1.05 22.76 -18.61
C PRO A 51 -0.35 22.62 -19.23
N HIS A 52 -0.87 21.38 -19.30
CA HIS A 52 -2.10 21.06 -20.02
C HIS A 52 -3.31 21.88 -19.54
N ARG A 53 -3.48 22.06 -18.22
CA ARG A 53 -4.58 22.85 -17.64
C ARG A 53 -4.57 24.31 -18.09
N GLN A 54 -3.38 24.90 -18.25
CA GLN A 54 -3.27 26.30 -18.70
C GLN A 54 -3.71 26.42 -20.16
N HIS A 55 -3.33 25.46 -21.01
CA HIS A 55 -3.75 25.42 -22.41
C HIS A 55 -5.25 25.17 -22.55
N THR A 56 -5.81 24.19 -21.84
CA THR A 56 -7.26 23.93 -21.90
C THR A 56 -8.09 25.09 -21.39
N ALA A 57 -7.62 25.83 -20.38
CA ALA A 57 -8.30 27.04 -19.91
C ALA A 57 -8.22 28.19 -20.93
N ALA A 58 -7.07 28.37 -21.59
CA ALA A 58 -6.92 29.39 -22.62
C ALA A 58 -7.70 29.08 -23.92
N LEU A 59 -7.94 27.80 -24.20
CA LEU A 59 -8.57 27.31 -25.43
C LEU A 59 -10.00 26.78 -25.21
N GLU A 60 -10.64 27.08 -24.07
CA GLU A 60 -11.95 26.54 -23.69
C GLU A 60 -13.00 26.66 -24.81
N ALA A 61 -13.10 27.83 -25.44
CA ALA A 61 -14.05 28.09 -26.52
C ALA A 61 -13.73 27.35 -27.84
N LYS A 62 -12.47 26.96 -28.08
CA LYS A 62 -12.05 26.21 -29.28
C LYS A 62 -12.12 24.70 -29.07
N GLY A 63 -12.01 24.25 -27.82
CA GLY A 63 -12.10 22.85 -27.43
C GLY A 63 -10.89 22.00 -27.83
N CYS A 64 -10.98 20.71 -27.51
CA CYS A 64 -9.89 19.74 -27.59
C CYS A 64 -9.36 19.52 -29.02
N LYS A 65 -10.23 19.64 -30.02
CA LYS A 65 -9.90 19.44 -31.45
C LYS A 65 -8.85 20.40 -32.00
N THR A 66 -8.55 21.47 -31.25
CA THR A 66 -7.44 22.39 -31.57
C THR A 66 -6.09 21.70 -31.59
N CYS A 67 -5.86 20.72 -30.71
CA CYS A 67 -4.59 20.01 -30.59
C CYS A 67 -4.72 18.49 -30.78
N HIS A 68 -5.94 17.97 -30.75
CA HIS A 68 -6.22 16.54 -30.80
C HIS A 68 -7.09 16.21 -32.01
N PRO A 69 -6.50 15.74 -33.13
CA PRO A 69 -7.27 15.46 -34.34
C PRO A 69 -8.25 14.30 -34.12
N ALA A 70 -9.36 14.31 -34.86
CA ALA A 70 -10.31 13.19 -34.84
C ALA A 70 -9.66 11.92 -35.39
N ASN A 71 -9.95 10.75 -34.82
CA ASN A 71 -9.56 9.44 -35.35
C ASN A 71 -10.53 8.99 -36.44
N GLN A 72 -10.15 7.94 -37.20
CA GLN A 72 -10.97 7.38 -38.27
C GLN A 72 -12.32 6.83 -37.77
N ASP A 73 -12.38 6.37 -36.52
CA ASP A 73 -13.56 5.83 -35.85
C ASP A 73 -14.47 6.93 -35.23
N GLY A 74 -14.21 8.19 -35.54
CA GLY A 74 -14.91 9.35 -34.98
C GLY A 74 -14.49 9.70 -33.55
N GLY A 75 -13.57 8.95 -32.93
CA GLY A 75 -12.94 9.30 -31.66
C GLY A 75 -11.97 10.47 -31.79
N MET A 76 -11.27 10.81 -30.71
CA MET A 76 -10.23 11.85 -30.71
C MET A 76 -8.88 11.22 -30.39
N SER A 77 -7.85 11.55 -31.17
CA SER A 77 -6.48 11.14 -30.87
C SER A 77 -5.99 11.87 -29.63
N LEU A 78 -5.50 11.12 -28.65
CA LEU A 78 -4.84 11.71 -27.47
C LEU A 78 -3.39 12.10 -27.74
N LYS A 79 -2.85 11.75 -28.91
CA LYS A 79 -1.53 12.21 -29.35
C LYS A 79 -1.65 13.68 -29.77
N PHE A 80 -0.65 14.47 -29.39
CA PHE A 80 -0.59 15.88 -29.76
C PHE A 80 -0.43 16.02 -31.28
N ALA A 81 -1.37 16.72 -31.90
CA ALA A 81 -1.42 17.14 -33.30
C ALA A 81 -1.29 16.01 -34.35
N ARG A 82 -1.52 14.74 -33.97
CA ARG A 82 -1.35 13.60 -34.89
C ARG A 82 -2.28 12.44 -34.60
N GLN A 83 -2.52 11.60 -35.61
CA GLN A 83 -3.25 10.33 -35.51
C GLN A 83 -2.32 9.12 -35.46
N ARG A 84 -1.20 9.16 -36.20
CA ARG A 84 -0.16 8.11 -36.21
C ARG A 84 1.10 8.62 -35.54
N ASP A 85 1.95 7.71 -35.08
CA ASP A 85 3.29 8.11 -34.68
C ASP A 85 4.14 8.46 -35.92
N PRO A 86 5.07 9.42 -35.78
CA PRO A 86 6.03 9.75 -36.83
C PRO A 86 6.95 8.57 -37.17
N VAL A 87 7.50 8.58 -38.38
CA VAL A 87 8.40 7.52 -38.86
C VAL A 87 9.75 7.53 -38.12
N ASP A 88 10.16 8.69 -37.62
CA ASP A 88 11.40 8.88 -36.88
C ASP A 88 11.29 10.04 -35.86
N ALA A 89 12.38 10.23 -35.11
CA ALA A 89 12.48 11.25 -34.08
C ALA A 89 12.49 12.68 -34.66
N GLU A 90 12.98 12.87 -35.89
CA GLU A 90 13.06 14.17 -36.56
C GLU A 90 11.67 14.67 -36.94
N GLU A 91 10.85 13.83 -37.58
CA GLU A 91 9.45 14.17 -37.92
C GLU A 91 8.64 14.49 -36.64
N LEU A 92 8.90 13.81 -35.51
CA LEU A 92 8.25 14.14 -34.25
C LEU A 92 8.71 15.49 -33.67
N MET A 93 9.99 15.80 -33.79
CA MET A 93 10.57 17.05 -33.32
C MET A 93 9.99 18.24 -34.09
N ASP A 94 9.97 18.14 -35.42
CA ASP A 94 9.42 19.15 -36.32
C ASP A 94 7.93 19.36 -36.05
N LEU A 95 7.15 18.28 -35.92
CA LEU A 95 5.74 18.38 -35.56
C LEU A 95 5.51 19.16 -34.26
N TYR A 96 6.30 18.88 -33.22
CA TYR A 96 6.20 19.61 -31.95
C TYR A 96 6.56 21.09 -32.14
N HIS A 97 7.68 21.40 -32.78
CA HIS A 97 8.11 22.79 -32.98
C HIS A 97 7.14 23.57 -33.85
N ASP A 98 6.80 23.07 -35.03
CA ASP A 98 5.92 23.76 -35.98
C ASP A 98 4.55 24.04 -35.38
N THR A 99 3.96 23.05 -34.71
CA THR A 99 2.62 23.20 -34.14
C THR A 99 2.64 24.11 -32.91
N CYS A 100 3.59 23.93 -31.99
CA CYS A 100 3.63 24.72 -30.75
C CYS A 100 4.01 26.18 -31.04
N ILE A 101 5.11 26.40 -31.78
CA ILE A 101 5.63 27.73 -32.06
C ILE A 101 4.69 28.46 -33.01
N GLY A 102 4.18 27.79 -34.05
CA GLY A 102 3.22 28.39 -34.97
C GLY A 102 1.96 28.90 -34.27
N CYS A 103 1.42 28.14 -33.30
CA CYS A 103 0.30 28.61 -32.49
C CYS A 103 0.69 29.79 -31.58
N HIS A 104 1.88 29.77 -31.00
CA HIS A 104 2.32 30.85 -30.11
C HIS A 104 2.59 32.16 -30.85
N GLU A 105 3.04 32.10 -32.10
CA GLU A 105 3.32 33.25 -32.97
C GLU A 105 2.08 33.83 -33.63
N ALA A 106 1.01 33.04 -33.80
CA ALA A 106 -0.19 33.45 -34.53
C ALA A 106 -0.94 34.65 -33.93
N ASN A 107 -0.73 34.96 -32.64
CA ASN A 107 -1.32 36.13 -32.00
C ASN A 107 -0.39 36.76 -30.94
N PRO A 108 0.61 37.56 -31.36
CA PRO A 108 1.64 38.07 -30.47
C PRO A 108 1.13 39.13 -29.48
N THR A 109 -0.09 39.66 -29.66
CA THR A 109 -0.72 40.61 -28.74
C THR A 109 -1.52 39.92 -27.63
N ALA A 110 -1.81 38.62 -27.77
CA ALA A 110 -2.43 37.81 -26.73
C ALA A 110 -1.39 37.29 -25.73
N LYS A 111 -1.83 36.95 -24.52
CA LYS A 111 -1.00 36.20 -23.57
C LYS A 111 -0.74 34.80 -24.17
N THR A 112 0.46 34.61 -24.71
CA THR A 112 0.87 33.42 -25.46
C THR A 112 2.03 32.70 -24.78
N GLY A 113 2.34 31.50 -25.27
CA GLY A 113 3.45 30.69 -24.77
C GLY A 113 4.80 31.07 -25.40
N PRO A 114 5.87 30.37 -24.98
CA PRO A 114 7.22 30.65 -25.44
C PRO A 114 7.47 30.23 -26.90
N VAL A 115 8.32 31.01 -27.58
CA VAL A 115 8.82 30.74 -28.95
C VAL A 115 10.34 30.51 -28.97
N THR A 116 10.97 30.41 -27.80
CA THR A 116 12.43 30.25 -27.67
C THR A 116 12.80 28.96 -26.93
N CYS A 117 13.94 28.38 -27.29
CA CYS A 117 14.33 27.04 -26.83
C CYS A 117 14.35 26.92 -25.30
N ALA A 118 14.97 27.87 -24.60
CA ALA A 118 15.19 27.80 -23.14
C ALA A 118 13.91 27.97 -22.32
N ASN A 119 12.87 28.58 -22.90
CA ASN A 119 11.60 28.78 -22.21
C ASN A 119 10.66 27.56 -22.36
N CYS A 120 10.86 26.72 -23.38
CA CYS A 120 10.22 25.40 -23.50
C CYS A 120 11.04 24.31 -22.77
N HIS A 121 12.34 24.20 -23.10
CA HIS A 121 13.27 23.20 -22.57
C HIS A 121 13.96 23.67 -21.29
N ARG A 122 13.16 23.91 -20.27
CA ARG A 122 13.61 24.45 -18.99
C ARG A 122 14.32 23.40 -18.13
N ARG A 123 15.53 23.73 -17.64
CA ARG A 123 16.29 22.88 -16.70
C ARG A 123 15.66 22.84 -15.31
N ASP A 124 15.04 23.93 -14.90
CA ASP A 124 14.43 24.14 -13.58
C ASP A 124 12.96 23.72 -13.54
N ALA A 125 12.43 23.14 -14.61
CA ALA A 125 11.08 22.61 -14.58
C ALA A 125 10.95 21.45 -13.57
N GLY A 126 12.06 20.86 -13.10
CA GLY A 126 12.32 19.66 -12.28
C GLY A 126 11.49 19.30 -11.03
N GLY A 127 10.32 19.89 -10.78
CA GLY A 127 9.54 19.58 -9.58
C GLY A 127 8.92 18.17 -9.52
N THR A 128 8.61 17.70 -8.32
CA THR A 128 7.95 16.41 -8.09
C THR A 128 6.47 16.50 -8.47
N SER A 129 5.99 15.59 -9.33
CA SER A 129 4.59 15.53 -9.71
C SER A 129 3.72 15.15 -8.51
N THR A 130 2.65 15.90 -8.26
CA THR A 130 1.63 15.53 -7.24
C THR A 130 0.56 14.57 -7.78
N ARG A 131 0.73 14.10 -9.02
CA ARG A 131 -0.20 13.19 -9.69
C ARG A 131 -0.28 11.87 -8.92
N VAL A 132 -1.49 11.47 -8.53
CA VAL A 132 -1.78 10.14 -8.00
C VAL A 132 -2.35 9.23 -9.08
N ALA A 133 -2.06 7.92 -8.97
CA ALA A 133 -2.62 6.94 -9.89
C ALA A 133 -4.13 6.77 -9.62
N MET A 134 -4.93 6.79 -10.68
CA MET A 134 -6.33 6.36 -10.62
C MET A 134 -6.39 4.84 -10.63
N SER A 135 -7.22 4.26 -9.76
CA SER A 135 -7.49 2.82 -9.76
C SER A 135 -8.93 2.57 -9.29
N PHE A 136 -9.53 1.47 -9.75
CA PHE A 136 -10.85 1.08 -9.29
C PHE A 136 -10.69 0.20 -8.05
N ASP A 137 -11.34 0.61 -6.97
CA ASP A 137 -11.73 -0.30 -5.89
C ASP A 137 -13.08 -0.96 -6.25
N TYR A 138 -13.52 -1.94 -5.46
CA TYR A 138 -14.80 -2.62 -5.70
C TYR A 138 -15.98 -1.65 -5.74
N SER A 139 -15.95 -0.58 -4.93
CA SER A 139 -17.01 0.43 -4.91
C SER A 139 -17.07 1.21 -6.22
N LEU A 140 -15.95 1.77 -6.69
CA LEU A 140 -15.90 2.53 -7.93
C LEU A 140 -16.18 1.64 -9.14
N HIS A 141 -15.66 0.41 -9.15
CA HIS A 141 -15.99 -0.58 -10.18
C HIS A 141 -17.50 -0.89 -10.19
N GLY A 142 -18.09 -1.16 -9.02
CA GLY A 142 -19.51 -1.44 -8.86
C GLY A 142 -20.42 -0.31 -9.35
N ARG A 143 -20.00 0.95 -9.18
CA ARG A 143 -20.70 2.11 -9.74
C ARG A 143 -20.73 2.10 -11.27
N HIS A 144 -19.62 1.74 -11.92
CA HIS A 144 -19.58 1.63 -13.39
C HIS A 144 -20.44 0.46 -13.87
N VAL A 145 -20.36 -0.69 -13.20
CA VAL A 145 -21.20 -1.86 -13.50
C VAL A 145 -22.70 -1.50 -13.42
N ALA A 146 -23.10 -0.73 -12.40
CA ALA A 146 -24.48 -0.28 -12.24
C ALA A 146 -24.91 0.68 -13.37
N THR A 147 -24.07 1.67 -13.71
CA THR A 147 -24.34 2.62 -14.81
C THR A 147 -24.46 1.90 -16.16
N GLU A 148 -23.59 0.94 -16.42
CA GLU A 148 -23.57 0.16 -17.66
C GLU A 148 -24.55 -1.03 -17.65
N ASN A 149 -25.46 -1.09 -16.69
CA ASN A 149 -26.50 -2.15 -16.60
C ASN A 149 -25.92 -3.58 -16.62
N ASN A 150 -24.79 -3.80 -15.95
CA ASN A 150 -24.05 -5.05 -15.90
C ASN A 150 -23.49 -5.54 -17.25
N LYS A 151 -23.29 -4.64 -18.22
CA LYS A 151 -22.67 -4.96 -19.51
C LYS A 151 -21.15 -4.89 -19.42
N CYS A 152 -20.52 -6.01 -19.08
CA CYS A 152 -19.07 -6.12 -19.01
C CYS A 152 -18.40 -5.80 -20.36
N GLU A 153 -19.07 -6.11 -21.47
CA GLU A 153 -18.62 -5.86 -22.85
C GLU A 153 -18.46 -4.37 -23.19
N ALA A 154 -19.00 -3.47 -22.37
CA ALA A 154 -18.79 -2.02 -22.54
C ALA A 154 -17.34 -1.61 -22.27
N CYS A 155 -16.56 -2.42 -21.55
CA CYS A 155 -15.19 -2.10 -21.15
C CYS A 155 -14.20 -3.24 -21.37
N HIS A 156 -14.56 -4.47 -21.02
CA HIS A 156 -13.65 -5.60 -21.05
C HIS A 156 -13.61 -6.26 -22.42
N HIS A 157 -12.40 -6.59 -22.86
CA HIS A 157 -12.15 -7.29 -24.10
C HIS A 157 -10.96 -8.24 -23.96
N VAL A 158 -10.90 -9.21 -24.87
CA VAL A 158 -9.76 -10.07 -25.13
C VAL A 158 -9.45 -10.01 -26.62
N TYR A 159 -8.19 -10.21 -26.98
CA TYR A 159 -7.78 -10.31 -28.38
C TYR A 159 -7.97 -11.74 -28.89
N ASP A 160 -8.67 -11.90 -30.01
CA ASP A 160 -8.79 -13.18 -30.70
C ASP A 160 -7.73 -13.28 -31.80
N GLU A 161 -6.75 -14.17 -31.62
CA GLU A 161 -5.68 -14.42 -32.60
C GLU A 161 -6.19 -14.96 -33.94
N THR A 162 -7.38 -15.58 -33.96
CA THR A 162 -7.99 -16.16 -35.17
C THR A 162 -8.62 -15.10 -36.04
N THR A 163 -9.45 -14.23 -35.44
CA THR A 163 -10.13 -13.14 -36.17
C THR A 163 -9.29 -11.88 -36.25
N LYS A 164 -8.25 -11.76 -35.42
CA LYS A 164 -7.41 -10.56 -35.24
C LYS A 164 -8.21 -9.34 -34.76
N GLU A 165 -9.23 -9.58 -33.95
CA GLU A 165 -10.14 -8.56 -33.44
C GLU A 165 -10.29 -8.63 -31.92
N LEU A 166 -10.67 -7.50 -31.33
CA LEU A 166 -11.07 -7.46 -29.91
C LEU A 166 -12.50 -7.95 -29.77
N ARG A 167 -12.74 -8.83 -28.79
CA ARG A 167 -14.08 -9.32 -28.46
C ARG A 167 -14.28 -9.40 -26.96
N TYR A 168 -15.54 -9.41 -26.52
CA TYR A 168 -15.86 -9.75 -25.15
C TYR A 168 -15.90 -11.27 -24.97
N GLU A 169 -15.35 -11.76 -23.86
CA GLU A 169 -15.47 -13.16 -23.42
C GLU A 169 -15.83 -13.21 -21.94
N LYS A 170 -17.03 -13.71 -21.64
CA LYS A 170 -17.57 -13.77 -20.28
C LYS A 170 -16.71 -14.65 -19.38
N GLY A 171 -16.39 -14.16 -18.18
CA GLY A 171 -15.53 -14.85 -17.22
C GLY A 171 -14.03 -14.66 -17.48
N LYS A 172 -13.64 -13.86 -18.49
CA LYS A 172 -12.26 -13.48 -18.77
C LYS A 172 -11.97 -12.00 -18.51
N GLU A 173 -12.90 -11.28 -17.87
CA GLU A 173 -12.66 -9.93 -17.39
C GLU A 173 -11.45 -9.92 -16.44
N SER A 174 -10.59 -8.92 -16.57
CA SER A 174 -9.35 -8.75 -15.80
C SER A 174 -9.01 -7.25 -15.70
N ALA A 175 -8.05 -6.90 -14.84
CA ALA A 175 -7.61 -5.51 -14.76
C ALA A 175 -6.87 -5.11 -16.03
N CYS A 176 -7.01 -3.86 -16.48
CA CYS A 176 -6.39 -3.40 -17.73
C CYS A 176 -4.86 -3.61 -17.74
N ARG A 177 -4.23 -3.45 -16.57
CA ARG A 177 -2.78 -3.60 -16.38
C ARG A 177 -2.26 -5.03 -16.64
N ASP A 178 -3.13 -6.04 -16.57
CA ASP A 178 -2.76 -7.44 -16.77
C ASP A 178 -2.37 -7.69 -18.23
N CYS A 179 -2.74 -6.77 -19.13
CA CYS A 179 -2.32 -6.79 -20.53
C CYS A 179 -1.61 -5.49 -20.90
N HIS A 180 -2.15 -4.33 -20.58
CA HIS A 180 -1.59 -3.04 -21.01
C HIS A 180 -0.37 -2.63 -20.18
N SER A 181 0.81 -2.61 -20.82
CA SER A 181 2.11 -2.29 -20.20
C SER A 181 2.36 -0.77 -20.12
N GLU A 182 3.57 -0.36 -19.74
CA GLU A 182 3.92 1.07 -19.64
C GLU A 182 4.06 1.78 -20.99
N VAL A 183 4.31 1.02 -22.05
CA VAL A 183 4.58 1.52 -23.40
C VAL A 183 3.63 0.90 -24.42
N ASP A 184 3.40 1.60 -25.52
CA ASP A 184 2.62 1.06 -26.63
C ASP A 184 3.46 -0.03 -27.35
N GLU A 185 2.89 -1.22 -27.56
CA GLU A 185 3.51 -2.37 -28.20
C GLU A 185 2.73 -2.71 -29.49
N GLY A 186 3.09 -2.09 -30.61
CA GLY A 186 2.33 -2.21 -31.85
C GLY A 186 0.89 -1.71 -31.68
N ASN A 187 -0.10 -2.56 -31.89
CA ASN A 187 -1.52 -2.22 -31.69
C ASN A 187 -1.99 -2.34 -30.23
N LYS A 188 -1.14 -2.85 -29.34
CA LYS A 188 -1.45 -3.00 -27.92
C LYS A 188 -1.04 -1.71 -27.20
N LEU A 189 -2.03 -0.90 -26.86
CA LEU A 189 -1.80 0.39 -26.21
C LEU A 189 -1.20 0.20 -24.81
N SER A 190 -0.41 1.16 -24.34
CA SER A 190 0.00 1.27 -22.94
C SER A 190 -1.19 1.47 -22.02
N LEU A 191 -1.03 1.19 -20.73
CA LEU A 191 -2.08 1.38 -19.72
C LEU A 191 -2.59 2.82 -19.71
N SER A 192 -1.68 3.79 -19.79
CA SER A 192 -2.02 5.22 -19.85
C SER A 192 -2.85 5.54 -21.09
N HIS A 193 -2.41 5.09 -22.27
CA HIS A 193 -3.08 5.38 -23.52
C HIS A 193 -4.45 4.68 -23.60
N ALA A 194 -4.54 3.40 -23.25
CA ALA A 194 -5.79 2.65 -23.19
C ALA A 194 -6.79 3.29 -22.21
N SER A 195 -6.33 3.63 -21.00
CA SER A 195 -7.18 4.21 -19.95
C SER A 195 -7.70 5.60 -20.36
N HIS A 196 -6.83 6.48 -20.85
CA HIS A 196 -7.29 7.79 -21.29
C HIS A 196 -8.25 7.69 -22.49
N THR A 197 -7.99 6.78 -23.44
CA THR A 197 -8.86 6.62 -24.61
C THR A 197 -10.24 6.11 -24.21
N SER A 198 -10.30 5.08 -23.37
CA SER A 198 -11.57 4.46 -22.98
C SER A 198 -12.34 5.35 -21.99
N CYS A 199 -11.72 5.72 -20.88
CA CYS A 199 -12.41 6.39 -19.77
C CYS A 199 -12.86 7.81 -20.17
N ILE A 200 -11.98 8.61 -20.77
CA ILE A 200 -12.31 10.01 -21.10
C ILE A 200 -13.36 10.07 -22.21
N ARG A 201 -13.25 9.21 -23.24
CA ARG A 201 -14.24 9.14 -24.33
C ARG A 201 -15.62 8.77 -23.80
N CYS A 202 -15.71 7.74 -22.95
CA CYS A 202 -16.97 7.34 -22.33
C CYS A 202 -17.55 8.48 -21.49
N HIS A 203 -16.73 9.09 -20.63
CA HIS A 203 -17.19 10.17 -19.76
C HIS A 203 -17.70 11.40 -20.54
N GLN A 204 -16.99 11.79 -21.60
CA GLN A 204 -17.42 12.87 -22.51
C GLN A 204 -18.71 12.50 -23.23
N GLY A 205 -18.87 11.26 -23.69
CA GLY A 205 -20.09 10.79 -24.33
C GLY A 205 -21.32 10.90 -23.43
N HIS A 206 -21.21 10.52 -22.15
CA HIS A 206 -22.29 10.74 -21.17
C HIS A 206 -22.52 12.23 -20.89
N LYS A 207 -21.45 13.03 -20.80
CA LYS A 207 -21.53 14.48 -20.59
C LYS A 207 -22.30 15.19 -21.71
N GLU A 208 -22.04 14.83 -22.96
CA GLU A 208 -22.72 15.37 -24.15
C GLU A 208 -24.22 15.02 -24.15
N LYS A 209 -24.61 13.87 -23.57
CA LYS A 209 -26.00 13.46 -23.37
C LYS A 209 -26.67 14.10 -22.14
N GLY A 210 -25.93 14.87 -21.33
CA GLY A 210 -26.44 15.43 -20.07
C GLY A 210 -26.64 14.40 -18.96
N GLU A 211 -26.00 13.23 -19.06
CA GLU A 211 -26.09 12.14 -18.09
C GLU A 211 -25.06 12.31 -16.97
N LYS A 212 -25.31 11.68 -15.80
CA LYS A 212 -24.32 11.63 -14.71
C LYS A 212 -23.09 10.86 -15.20
N THR A 213 -21.92 11.47 -15.10
CA THR A 213 -20.66 10.91 -15.64
C THR A 213 -19.49 11.10 -14.68
N GLY A 214 -18.37 10.43 -14.95
CA GLY A 214 -17.12 10.63 -14.25
C GLY A 214 -16.30 11.82 -14.78
N PRO A 215 -15.14 12.10 -14.19
CA PRO A 215 -14.27 13.20 -14.57
C PRO A 215 -13.61 13.02 -15.94
N ASP A 216 -13.48 14.10 -16.71
CA ASP A 216 -12.77 14.16 -18.01
C ASP A 216 -11.53 15.08 -17.95
N THR A 217 -11.11 15.49 -16.76
CA THR A 217 -9.95 16.38 -16.53
C THR A 217 -8.85 15.67 -15.75
N CYS A 218 -7.59 16.09 -15.94
CA CYS A 218 -6.46 15.48 -15.24
C CYS A 218 -6.62 15.58 -13.72
N THR A 219 -7.05 16.74 -13.21
CA THR A 219 -7.29 16.93 -11.77
C THR A 219 -8.44 16.07 -11.29
N GLY A 220 -9.53 15.94 -12.04
CA GLY A 220 -10.65 15.09 -11.63
C GLY A 220 -10.26 13.61 -11.43
N CYS A 221 -9.28 13.11 -12.18
CA CYS A 221 -8.83 11.71 -12.10
C CYS A 221 -7.56 11.49 -11.26
N HIS A 222 -6.66 12.48 -11.16
CA HIS A 222 -5.31 12.26 -10.66
C HIS A 222 -4.91 13.19 -9.51
N ASP A 223 -5.85 13.93 -8.95
CA ASP A 223 -5.64 14.72 -7.75
C ASP A 223 -6.17 13.96 -6.52
N ALA A 224 -5.38 13.92 -5.45
CA ALA A 224 -5.71 13.14 -4.26
C ALA A 224 -7.00 13.62 -3.57
N GLU A 225 -7.24 14.93 -3.52
CA GLU A 225 -8.47 15.48 -2.93
C GLU A 225 -9.69 15.17 -3.80
N SER A 226 -9.52 15.18 -5.12
CA SER A 226 -10.58 14.83 -6.07
C SER A 226 -10.95 13.35 -5.96
N LEU A 227 -9.95 12.46 -5.85
CA LEU A 227 -10.17 11.03 -5.62
C LEU A 227 -10.87 10.76 -4.27
N ALA A 228 -10.49 11.49 -3.23
CA ALA A 228 -11.10 11.33 -1.90
C ALA A 228 -12.59 11.73 -1.86
N LYS A 229 -13.07 12.54 -2.82
CA LYS A 229 -14.46 13.00 -2.94
C LYS A 229 -15.34 12.06 -3.78
N ILE A 230 -14.78 10.99 -4.35
CA ILE A 230 -15.56 10.04 -5.15
C ILE A 230 -16.56 9.31 -4.24
N ASP A 231 -17.85 9.40 -4.57
CA ASP A 231 -18.91 8.68 -3.84
C ASP A 231 -18.57 7.18 -3.72
N LYS A 232 -18.68 6.65 -2.51
CA LYS A 232 -18.52 5.22 -2.22
C LYS A 232 -19.86 4.52 -2.08
N VAL A 233 -19.92 3.28 -2.55
CA VAL A 233 -21.10 2.41 -2.41
C VAL A 233 -20.78 1.30 -1.43
N GLU A 234 -21.52 1.24 -0.33
CA GLU A 234 -21.41 0.21 0.71
C GLU A 234 -22.80 -0.30 1.13
N PRO A 235 -22.99 -1.61 1.37
CA PRO A 235 -22.01 -2.67 1.11
C PRO A 235 -21.84 -2.88 -0.41
N HIS A 236 -20.60 -3.05 -0.85
CA HIS A 236 -20.33 -3.34 -2.25
C HIS A 236 -20.88 -4.73 -2.64
N VAL A 237 -21.59 -4.81 -3.77
CA VAL A 237 -22.05 -6.09 -4.33
C VAL A 237 -20.84 -6.89 -4.79
N ARG A 238 -20.78 -8.17 -4.40
CA ARG A 238 -19.70 -9.07 -4.82
C ARG A 238 -19.58 -9.10 -6.35
N LEU A 239 -18.39 -8.83 -6.87
CA LEU A 239 -18.14 -8.82 -8.31
C LEU A 239 -18.09 -10.25 -8.85
N GLN A 240 -19.13 -10.68 -9.56
CA GLN A 240 -19.25 -12.05 -10.05
C GLN A 240 -18.45 -12.26 -11.34
N ARG A 241 -17.44 -13.12 -11.29
CA ARG A 241 -16.59 -13.52 -12.43
C ARG A 241 -16.39 -15.03 -12.53
N GLY A 242 -17.13 -15.81 -11.73
CA GLY A 242 -16.97 -17.26 -11.64
C GLY A 242 -15.81 -17.70 -10.73
N GLN A 243 -15.35 -16.82 -9.85
CA GLN A 243 -14.38 -17.17 -8.80
C GLN A 243 -15.00 -18.16 -7.79
N PRO A 244 -14.22 -19.10 -7.25
CA PRO A 244 -14.72 -20.01 -6.22
C PRO A 244 -14.92 -19.27 -4.89
N ASP A 245 -15.82 -19.77 -4.04
CA ASP A 245 -15.98 -19.27 -2.67
C ASP A 245 -14.88 -19.79 -1.75
N VAL A 246 -14.46 -21.03 -1.97
CA VAL A 246 -13.38 -21.71 -1.26
C VAL A 246 -12.53 -22.50 -2.25
N SER A 247 -11.22 -22.58 -2.03
CA SER A 247 -10.30 -23.29 -2.91
C SER A 247 -9.25 -24.07 -2.14
N TRP A 248 -8.79 -25.18 -2.72
CA TRP A 248 -7.60 -25.88 -2.25
C TRP A 248 -6.35 -25.23 -2.85
N VAL A 249 -5.49 -24.68 -1.99
CA VAL A 249 -4.14 -24.26 -2.37
C VAL A 249 -3.20 -25.45 -2.20
N SER A 250 -2.65 -25.91 -3.32
CA SER A 250 -1.72 -27.04 -3.39
C SER A 250 -0.81 -26.88 -4.60
N ALA A 251 0.28 -27.65 -4.64
CA ALA A 251 1.14 -27.74 -5.82
C ALA A 251 1.67 -29.17 -6.00
N PRO A 252 1.90 -29.60 -7.25
CA PRO A 252 2.54 -30.89 -7.52
C PRO A 252 3.89 -30.99 -6.81
N GLY A 253 4.13 -32.09 -6.09
CA GLY A 253 5.36 -32.33 -5.35
C GLY A 253 5.45 -31.63 -3.99
N ALA A 254 4.41 -30.90 -3.56
CA ALA A 254 4.36 -30.34 -2.21
C ALA A 254 4.29 -31.46 -1.17
N THR A 255 4.93 -31.26 -0.03
CA THR A 255 4.96 -32.23 1.10
C THR A 255 4.12 -31.76 2.29
N SER A 256 3.86 -30.45 2.40
CA SER A 256 3.03 -29.90 3.46
C SER A 256 1.56 -30.22 3.20
N PRO A 257 0.74 -30.38 4.26
CA PRO A 257 -0.70 -30.51 4.11
C PRO A 257 -1.29 -29.36 3.28
N ILE A 258 -2.29 -29.66 2.45
CA ILE A 258 -2.89 -28.65 1.57
C ILE A 258 -3.64 -27.59 2.37
N VAL A 259 -3.79 -26.40 1.81
CA VAL A 259 -4.41 -25.25 2.49
C VAL A 259 -5.82 -25.05 1.96
N ALA A 260 -6.81 -25.07 2.85
CA ALA A 260 -8.18 -24.63 2.54
C ALA A 260 -8.22 -23.10 2.60
N PHE A 261 -8.41 -22.45 1.46
CA PHE A 261 -8.48 -21.00 1.35
C PHE A 261 -9.93 -20.54 1.17
N ASN A 262 -10.40 -19.62 2.02
CA ASN A 262 -11.73 -19.04 1.94
C ASN A 262 -11.68 -17.75 1.11
N HIS A 263 -11.80 -17.87 -0.20
CA HIS A 263 -11.74 -16.75 -1.13
C HIS A 263 -12.86 -15.73 -0.88
N LEU A 264 -14.10 -16.20 -0.65
CA LEU A 264 -15.27 -15.37 -0.36
C LEU A 264 -15.06 -14.48 0.87
N ALA A 265 -14.45 -15.00 1.94
CA ALA A 265 -14.16 -14.23 3.14
C ALA A 265 -13.05 -13.18 2.92
N HIS A 266 -12.14 -13.40 1.97
CA HIS A 266 -11.05 -12.45 1.70
C HIS A 266 -11.47 -11.32 0.75
N GLU A 267 -12.40 -11.56 -0.17
CA GLU A 267 -12.86 -10.56 -1.14
C GLU A 267 -13.18 -9.18 -0.49
N PRO A 268 -14.01 -9.09 0.58
CA PRO A 268 -14.36 -7.81 1.20
C PRO A 268 -13.23 -7.13 1.99
N HIS A 269 -12.15 -7.85 2.30
CA HIS A 269 -11.01 -7.32 3.05
C HIS A 269 -9.91 -6.78 2.14
N THR A 270 -10.14 -6.78 0.83
CA THR A 270 -9.25 -6.23 -0.18
C THR A 270 -9.89 -5.04 -0.89
N LYS A 271 -9.08 -4.20 -1.55
CA LYS A 271 -9.61 -3.08 -2.33
C LYS A 271 -10.12 -3.53 -3.71
N ASN A 272 -9.47 -4.55 -4.27
CA ASN A 272 -9.74 -5.14 -5.58
C ASN A 272 -8.98 -6.47 -5.70
N CYS A 273 -9.30 -7.26 -6.74
CA CYS A 273 -8.68 -8.57 -6.98
C CYS A 273 -7.15 -8.47 -7.12
N SER A 274 -6.65 -7.37 -7.70
CA SER A 274 -5.21 -7.13 -7.91
C SER A 274 -4.41 -6.90 -6.63
N THR A 275 -5.08 -6.82 -5.47
CA THR A 275 -4.40 -6.88 -4.17
C THR A 275 -3.65 -8.20 -3.99
N CYS A 276 -4.18 -9.30 -4.55
CA CYS A 276 -3.51 -10.62 -4.55
C CYS A 276 -3.07 -11.02 -5.97
N HIS A 277 -3.98 -10.88 -6.95
CA HIS A 277 -3.74 -11.18 -8.36
C HIS A 277 -2.98 -10.05 -9.04
N HIS A 278 -1.70 -9.90 -8.70
CA HIS A 278 -0.90 -8.73 -9.05
C HIS A 278 -0.46 -8.66 -10.53
N GLU A 279 -0.74 -9.71 -11.32
CA GLU A 279 -0.37 -9.81 -12.73
C GLU A 279 -1.51 -10.38 -13.58
N THR A 280 -2.12 -11.47 -13.13
CA THR A 280 -3.29 -12.10 -13.77
C THR A 280 -4.23 -12.66 -12.72
N LEU A 281 -5.49 -12.90 -13.09
CA LEU A 281 -6.47 -13.60 -12.25
C LEU A 281 -6.28 -15.13 -12.21
N ALA A 282 -5.16 -15.65 -12.70
CA ALA A 282 -4.86 -17.07 -12.69
C ALA A 282 -4.33 -17.54 -11.32
N ALA A 283 -4.17 -18.86 -11.16
CA ALA A 283 -3.63 -19.42 -9.93
C ALA A 283 -2.15 -19.03 -9.75
N CYS A 284 -1.74 -18.76 -8.51
CA CYS A 284 -0.36 -18.35 -8.20
C CYS A 284 0.67 -19.38 -8.71
N SER A 285 0.32 -20.66 -8.70
CA SER A 285 1.17 -21.78 -9.13
C SER A 285 1.48 -21.80 -10.62
N GLU A 286 0.80 -21.00 -11.46
CA GLU A 286 1.13 -20.88 -12.89
C GLU A 286 2.46 -20.15 -13.13
N CYS A 287 2.85 -19.27 -12.21
CA CYS A 287 4.11 -18.52 -12.26
C CYS A 287 5.04 -18.84 -11.08
N HIS A 288 4.47 -19.17 -9.92
CA HIS A 288 5.22 -19.47 -8.71
C HIS A 288 5.24 -20.99 -8.46
N THR A 289 6.28 -21.67 -8.92
CA THR A 289 6.45 -23.11 -8.71
C THR A 289 7.21 -23.38 -7.40
N LEU A 290 7.29 -24.63 -6.96
CA LEU A 290 8.04 -24.99 -5.73
C LEU A 290 9.52 -24.59 -5.81
N THR A 291 10.12 -24.64 -7.00
CA THR A 291 11.53 -24.29 -7.24
C THR A 291 11.72 -22.88 -7.81
N GLY A 292 10.63 -22.16 -8.08
CA GLY A 292 10.63 -20.91 -8.83
C GLY A 292 10.66 -21.16 -10.34
N ASP A 293 10.06 -20.24 -11.10
CA ASP A 293 10.00 -20.26 -12.56
C ASP A 293 10.34 -18.87 -13.12
N PRO A 294 10.96 -18.74 -14.31
CA PRO A 294 11.22 -17.44 -14.94
C PRO A 294 9.98 -16.56 -15.10
N LYS A 295 8.79 -17.12 -15.33
CA LYS A 295 7.52 -16.36 -15.38
C LYS A 295 7.23 -15.64 -14.07
N GLY A 296 7.51 -16.29 -12.94
CA GLY A 296 7.43 -15.71 -11.59
C GLY A 296 8.71 -14.99 -11.16
N ARG A 297 9.65 -14.70 -12.07
CA ARG A 297 10.97 -14.11 -11.79
C ARG A 297 11.76 -14.88 -10.72
N GLY A 298 11.59 -16.21 -10.69
CA GLY A 298 12.25 -17.11 -9.73
C GLY A 298 11.64 -17.09 -8.32
N VAL A 299 10.56 -16.33 -8.07
CA VAL A 299 9.87 -16.38 -6.78
C VAL A 299 9.17 -17.73 -6.62
N THR A 300 9.56 -18.48 -5.59
CA THR A 300 8.97 -19.77 -5.27
C THR A 300 7.54 -19.62 -4.75
N LEU A 301 6.78 -20.71 -4.79
CA LEU A 301 5.43 -20.76 -4.20
C LEU A 301 5.45 -20.47 -2.68
N GLU A 302 6.49 -20.92 -1.98
CA GLU A 302 6.69 -20.58 -0.58
C GLU A 302 6.86 -19.07 -0.39
N GLY A 303 7.71 -18.42 -1.19
CA GLY A 303 7.89 -16.98 -1.16
C GLY A 303 6.61 -16.21 -1.49
N ALA A 304 5.86 -16.67 -2.49
CA ALA A 304 4.59 -16.04 -2.88
C ALA A 304 3.56 -16.02 -1.73
N TYR A 305 3.49 -17.07 -0.90
CA TYR A 305 2.54 -17.15 0.22
C TYR A 305 3.07 -16.68 1.59
N HIS A 306 4.38 -16.70 1.82
CA HIS A 306 4.95 -16.51 3.17
C HIS A 306 5.87 -15.30 3.32
N HIS A 307 6.13 -14.52 2.27
CA HIS A 307 7.05 -13.38 2.38
C HIS A 307 6.57 -12.34 3.42
N PRO A 308 7.29 -12.10 4.52
CA PRO A 308 6.77 -11.41 5.71
C PRO A 308 6.40 -9.94 5.47
N THR A 309 6.96 -9.33 4.43
CA THR A 309 6.72 -7.91 4.10
C THR A 309 5.94 -7.70 2.80
N SER A 310 5.56 -8.78 2.10
CA SER A 310 4.78 -8.66 0.86
C SER A 310 3.29 -8.71 1.17
N THR A 311 2.56 -7.64 0.84
CA THR A 311 1.10 -7.58 0.98
C THR A 311 0.35 -8.49 -0.01
N HIS A 312 1.04 -9.06 -1.01
CA HIS A 312 0.50 -10.10 -1.89
C HIS A 312 0.54 -11.49 -1.26
N SER A 313 1.32 -11.68 -0.19
CA SER A 313 1.45 -12.96 0.50
C SER A 313 0.47 -13.05 1.67
N CYS A 314 0.10 -14.28 2.05
CA CYS A 314 -0.76 -14.53 3.20
C CYS A 314 -0.12 -13.97 4.49
N VAL A 315 1.15 -14.31 4.73
CA VAL A 315 1.85 -13.90 5.95
C VAL A 315 2.05 -12.39 6.00
N GLY A 316 2.48 -11.76 4.90
CA GLY A 316 2.75 -10.33 4.89
C GLY A 316 1.49 -9.48 4.96
N CYS A 317 0.40 -9.85 4.28
CA CYS A 317 -0.89 -9.17 4.42
C CYS A 317 -1.45 -9.29 5.85
N HIS A 318 -1.36 -10.48 6.45
CA HIS A 318 -1.77 -10.68 7.84
C HIS A 318 -0.90 -9.89 8.81
N HIS A 319 0.42 -9.85 8.59
CA HIS A 319 1.34 -9.05 9.40
C HIS A 319 1.01 -7.55 9.33
N GLU A 320 0.73 -7.00 8.14
CA GLU A 320 0.27 -5.62 7.99
C GLU A 320 -1.01 -5.37 8.78
N SER A 321 -1.94 -6.32 8.77
CA SER A 321 -3.20 -6.26 9.53
C SER A 321 -2.98 -6.23 11.05
N THR A 322 -1.83 -6.70 11.56
CA THR A 322 -1.48 -6.62 12.98
C THR A 322 -0.94 -5.26 13.42
N LYS A 323 -0.66 -4.34 12.48
CA LYS A 323 -0.13 -3.00 12.79
C LYS A 323 -1.21 -2.02 13.26
N VAL A 324 -2.49 -2.40 13.18
CA VAL A 324 -3.59 -1.61 13.73
C VAL A 324 -3.46 -1.44 15.24
N ARG A 325 -3.98 -0.33 15.77
CA ARG A 325 -3.83 0.08 17.17
C ARG A 325 -4.18 -1.02 18.17
N GLN A 326 -5.23 -1.80 17.93
CA GLN A 326 -5.66 -2.85 18.85
C GLN A 326 -4.78 -4.11 18.87
N CYS A 327 -3.89 -4.29 17.89
CA CYS A 327 -3.03 -5.46 17.74
C CYS A 327 -1.54 -5.11 17.93
N SER A 328 -1.16 -3.88 17.58
CA SER A 328 0.23 -3.41 17.51
C SER A 328 0.94 -3.42 18.87
N GLY A 329 0.19 -3.31 19.97
CA GLY A 329 0.72 -3.42 21.33
C GLY A 329 1.50 -4.72 21.55
N CYS A 330 0.92 -5.86 21.15
CA CYS A 330 1.58 -7.15 21.24
C CYS A 330 2.47 -7.42 20.01
N HIS A 331 1.89 -7.30 18.81
CA HIS A 331 2.58 -7.71 17.57
C HIS A 331 3.79 -6.85 17.22
N GLY A 332 3.83 -5.58 17.67
CA GLY A 332 4.98 -4.71 17.46
C GLY A 332 6.21 -5.05 18.32
N MET A 333 6.08 -6.00 19.25
CA MET A 333 7.19 -6.52 20.07
C MET A 333 7.61 -7.95 19.72
N LEU A 334 6.88 -8.60 18.79
CA LEU A 334 7.18 -9.95 18.34
C LEU A 334 8.14 -9.93 17.15
N ALA A 335 8.88 -11.02 16.96
CA ALA A 335 9.70 -11.20 15.77
C ALA A 335 8.83 -11.28 14.50
N GLU A 336 9.37 -10.83 13.37
CA GLU A 336 8.70 -10.93 12.08
C GLU A 336 8.69 -12.39 11.55
N GLY A 337 7.63 -12.75 10.82
CA GLY A 337 7.47 -14.06 10.18
C GLY A 337 6.56 -15.04 10.92
N PRO A 338 6.25 -16.19 10.30
CA PRO A 338 5.34 -17.18 10.87
C PRO A 338 6.01 -17.96 12.01
N ALA A 339 5.31 -18.13 13.13
CA ALA A 339 5.75 -19.06 14.17
C ALA A 339 5.48 -20.50 13.72
N GLN A 340 6.30 -21.47 14.15
CA GLN A 340 6.11 -22.90 13.81
C GLN A 340 4.69 -23.41 14.10
N ARG A 341 4.07 -22.92 15.17
CA ARG A 341 2.68 -23.23 15.52
C ARG A 341 1.64 -22.68 14.55
N SER A 342 1.91 -21.55 13.88
CA SER A 342 0.96 -20.95 12.93
C SER A 342 0.91 -21.71 11.60
N CYS A 343 1.87 -22.60 11.31
CA CYS A 343 1.86 -23.43 10.11
C CYS A 343 0.55 -24.24 10.01
N ARG A 344 0.12 -24.83 11.13
CA ARG A 344 -1.12 -25.64 11.22
C ARG A 344 -2.39 -24.81 11.13
N THR A 345 -2.31 -23.48 11.20
CA THR A 345 -3.46 -22.62 10.94
C THR A 345 -3.87 -22.71 9.47
N CYS A 346 -2.91 -22.69 8.54
CA CYS A 346 -3.22 -22.79 7.11
C CYS A 346 -3.12 -24.23 6.61
N HIS A 347 -2.04 -24.94 6.98
CA HIS A 347 -1.77 -26.32 6.59
C HIS A 347 -2.55 -27.31 7.46
N ALA A 348 -3.88 -27.21 7.41
CA ALA A 348 -4.83 -28.03 8.15
C ALA A 348 -5.60 -29.03 7.27
N GLY A 349 -5.37 -29.01 5.95
CA GLY A 349 -6.00 -29.95 5.03
C GLY A 349 -5.35 -31.34 5.03
N PRO A 350 -5.82 -32.24 4.14
CA PRO A 350 -5.19 -33.54 3.89
C PRO A 350 -3.75 -33.41 3.38
N SER A 351 -2.97 -34.49 3.43
CA SER A 351 -1.69 -34.52 2.73
C SER A 351 -1.94 -34.43 1.22
N PRO A 352 -1.00 -33.90 0.41
CA PRO A 352 -1.22 -33.74 -1.03
C PRO A 352 -1.51 -35.05 -1.79
N ALA A 353 -1.08 -36.20 -1.26
CA ALA A 353 -1.32 -37.53 -1.84
C ALA A 353 -2.64 -38.17 -1.40
N ASP A 354 -3.30 -37.62 -0.38
CA ASP A 354 -4.51 -38.19 0.20
C ASP A 354 -5.75 -37.80 -0.62
N GLU A 355 -6.80 -38.62 -0.51
CA GLU A 355 -8.12 -38.26 -1.05
C GLU A 355 -8.67 -37.03 -0.31
N ARG A 356 -9.28 -36.11 -1.06
CA ARG A 356 -9.81 -34.85 -0.54
C ARG A 356 -11.22 -34.62 -1.06
N PRO A 357 -12.09 -33.96 -0.28
CA PRO A 357 -13.35 -33.48 -0.81
C PRO A 357 -13.09 -32.47 -1.92
N GLU A 358 -13.97 -32.43 -2.92
CA GLU A 358 -13.89 -31.50 -4.05
C GLU A 358 -13.86 -30.04 -3.57
N VAL A 359 -14.67 -29.74 -2.55
CA VAL A 359 -14.80 -28.42 -1.93
C VAL A 359 -14.18 -28.46 -0.53
N PRO A 360 -13.25 -27.55 -0.18
CA PRO A 360 -12.74 -27.44 1.17
C PRO A 360 -13.83 -27.13 2.19
N PRO A 361 -13.79 -27.70 3.40
CA PRO A 361 -14.73 -27.33 4.45
C PRO A 361 -14.49 -25.89 4.91
N ALA A 362 -15.57 -25.20 5.30
CA ALA A 362 -15.45 -23.92 5.98
C ALA A 362 -14.73 -24.13 7.32
N ALA A 363 -13.69 -23.34 7.58
CA ALA A 363 -12.95 -23.38 8.84
C ALA A 363 -13.56 -22.37 9.82
N ASP A 364 -14.65 -22.75 10.48
CA ASP A 364 -15.17 -21.97 11.61
C ASP A 364 -14.24 -22.14 12.81
N ARG A 365 -13.62 -21.04 13.23
CA ARG A 365 -12.68 -21.02 14.35
C ARG A 365 -13.23 -20.14 15.43
N ILE A 366 -13.24 -20.67 16.64
CA ILE A 366 -13.70 -19.98 17.84
C ILE A 366 -12.54 -19.96 18.83
N MET A 367 -12.38 -18.84 19.54
CA MET A 367 -11.45 -18.74 20.65
C MET A 367 -12.07 -19.33 21.91
N GLU A 368 -11.34 -20.20 22.60
CA GLU A 368 -11.73 -20.73 23.91
C GLU A 368 -11.90 -19.60 24.95
N PRO A 369 -12.78 -19.73 25.94
CA PRO A 369 -12.99 -18.69 26.95
C PRO A 369 -11.75 -18.47 27.82
N LEU A 370 -11.59 -17.25 28.34
CA LEU A 370 -10.55 -16.97 29.35
C LEU A 370 -10.75 -17.85 30.60
N PRO A 371 -9.66 -18.28 31.26
CA PRO A 371 -9.74 -19.03 32.50
C PRO A 371 -10.37 -18.20 33.64
N GLU A 372 -10.91 -18.89 34.64
CA GLU A 372 -11.41 -18.24 35.85
C GLU A 372 -10.27 -17.65 36.70
N VAL A 373 -10.59 -16.59 37.45
CA VAL A 373 -9.64 -15.94 38.35
C VAL A 373 -9.13 -16.94 39.37
N SER A 374 -7.81 -17.06 39.47
CA SER A 374 -7.15 -18.04 40.32
C SER A 374 -5.79 -17.53 40.76
N ALA A 375 -5.09 -18.30 41.61
CA ALA A 375 -3.72 -17.97 42.00
C ALA A 375 -2.74 -17.94 40.81
N THR A 376 -3.05 -18.66 39.72
CA THR A 376 -2.26 -18.71 38.48
C THR A 376 -2.78 -17.74 37.41
N PHE A 377 -3.98 -17.18 37.60
CA PHE A 377 -4.58 -16.16 36.74
C PHE A 377 -5.21 -15.05 37.61
N PRO A 378 -4.38 -14.18 38.22
CA PRO A 378 -4.85 -13.21 39.22
C PRO A 378 -5.55 -12.01 38.58
N SER A 379 -6.43 -11.35 39.36
CA SER A 379 -7.09 -10.11 38.93
C SER A 379 -6.15 -8.89 38.91
N GLU A 380 -5.24 -8.82 39.88
CA GLU A 380 -4.22 -7.77 40.04
C GLU A 380 -2.88 -8.43 40.39
N VAL A 381 -1.78 -7.86 39.89
CA VAL A 381 -0.41 -8.26 40.24
C VAL A 381 0.32 -7.05 40.82
N THR A 382 0.90 -7.20 42.00
CA THR A 382 1.78 -6.18 42.58
C THR A 382 3.23 -6.46 42.16
N ILE A 383 3.88 -5.46 41.56
CA ILE A 383 5.29 -5.52 41.15
C ILE A 383 6.10 -4.63 42.11
N ASP A 384 6.76 -5.25 43.08
CA ASP A 384 7.49 -4.59 44.17
C ASP A 384 9.01 -4.86 44.15
N VAL A 385 9.47 -5.78 43.30
CA VAL A 385 10.85 -6.28 43.27
C VAL A 385 11.92 -5.22 42.95
N LEU A 386 11.51 -4.06 42.42
CA LEU A 386 12.35 -2.89 42.15
C LEU A 386 11.91 -1.64 42.93
N ALA A 387 10.97 -1.77 43.88
CA ALA A 387 10.44 -0.62 44.62
C ALA A 387 11.53 0.01 45.49
N LYS A 388 11.85 1.27 45.18
CA LYS A 388 12.84 2.08 45.91
C LYS A 388 12.44 3.55 45.89
N ASP A 389 12.57 4.20 44.72
CA ASP A 389 12.23 5.62 44.55
C ASP A 389 10.73 5.82 44.24
N TYR A 390 10.07 4.75 43.83
CA TYR A 390 8.63 4.66 43.58
C TYR A 390 8.01 3.51 44.37
N GLN A 391 6.72 3.66 44.69
CA GLN A 391 5.88 2.63 45.28
C GLN A 391 5.73 1.43 44.33
N PRO A 392 5.42 0.23 44.85
CA PRO A 392 5.10 -0.92 44.01
C PRO A 392 4.01 -0.61 42.97
N ALA A 393 4.21 -1.07 41.73
CA ALA A 393 3.23 -0.89 40.68
C ALA A 393 2.09 -1.91 40.85
N LYS A 394 0.84 -1.44 40.78
CA LYS A 394 -0.35 -2.30 40.79
C LYS A 394 -0.83 -2.51 39.37
N LEU A 395 -0.58 -3.70 38.82
CA LEU A 395 -0.98 -4.05 37.47
C LEU A 395 -2.40 -4.65 37.49
N PRO A 396 -3.41 -4.01 36.86
CA PRO A 396 -4.77 -4.54 36.76
C PRO A 396 -4.83 -5.66 35.70
N HIS A 397 -4.17 -6.79 36.00
CA HIS A 397 -3.89 -7.89 35.08
C HIS A 397 -5.12 -8.39 34.31
N LEU A 398 -6.20 -8.76 35.02
CA LEU A 398 -7.40 -9.28 34.37
C LEU A 398 -8.12 -8.24 33.50
N ALA A 399 -8.08 -6.95 33.88
CA ALA A 399 -8.72 -5.90 33.09
C ALA A 399 -8.01 -5.71 31.75
N ILE A 400 -6.67 -5.74 31.76
CA ILE A 400 -5.84 -5.67 30.54
C ILE A 400 -6.11 -6.90 29.66
N VAL A 401 -6.08 -8.12 30.23
CA VAL A 401 -6.31 -9.35 29.48
C VAL A 401 -7.70 -9.37 28.83
N ARG A 402 -8.75 -8.94 29.56
CA ARG A 402 -10.12 -8.85 29.00
C ARG A 402 -10.22 -7.86 27.84
N ALA A 403 -9.52 -6.73 27.91
CA ALA A 403 -9.52 -5.75 26.81
C ALA A 403 -8.85 -6.31 25.55
N LEU A 404 -7.73 -7.04 25.71
CA LEU A 404 -7.00 -7.68 24.62
C LEU A 404 -7.78 -8.87 24.02
N ASP A 405 -8.36 -9.73 24.86
CA ASP A 405 -9.20 -10.86 24.44
C ASP A 405 -10.43 -10.37 23.65
N LYS A 406 -11.10 -9.33 24.13
CA LYS A 406 -12.22 -8.71 23.39
C LYS A 406 -11.77 -8.23 22.01
N ALA A 407 -10.65 -7.51 21.93
CA ALA A 407 -10.12 -7.02 20.66
C ALA A 407 -9.78 -8.14 19.68
N ALA A 408 -9.27 -9.28 20.18
CA ALA A 408 -8.99 -10.46 19.37
C ALA A 408 -10.28 -11.14 18.87
N ARG A 409 -11.31 -11.26 19.71
CA ARG A 409 -12.61 -11.87 19.35
C ARG A 409 -13.40 -11.05 18.35
N ASP A 410 -13.27 -9.72 18.38
CA ASP A 410 -13.93 -8.81 17.44
C ASP A 410 -13.28 -8.85 16.02
N ASN A 411 -12.26 -9.69 15.80
CA ASN A 411 -11.53 -9.80 14.55
C ASN A 411 -11.38 -11.27 14.11
N HIS A 412 -11.85 -11.59 12.89
CA HIS A 412 -11.82 -12.97 12.36
C HIS A 412 -10.40 -13.52 12.19
N LEU A 413 -9.44 -12.70 11.75
CA LEU A 413 -8.05 -13.11 11.58
C LEU A 413 -7.42 -13.45 12.94
N ALA A 414 -7.60 -12.58 13.94
CA ALA A 414 -7.11 -12.84 15.30
C ALA A 414 -7.76 -14.09 15.89
N THR A 415 -9.08 -14.26 15.74
CA THR A 415 -9.81 -15.46 16.19
C THR A 415 -9.25 -16.74 15.55
N ALA A 416 -8.91 -16.69 14.26
CA ALA A 416 -8.38 -17.84 13.54
C ALA A 416 -6.97 -18.28 14.00
N PHE A 417 -6.13 -17.32 14.42
CA PHE A 417 -4.73 -17.56 14.83
C PHE A 417 -4.54 -17.67 16.35
N HIS A 418 -5.51 -17.25 17.15
CA HIS A 418 -5.46 -17.19 18.62
C HIS A 418 -6.49 -18.11 19.32
N GLN A 419 -6.83 -19.25 18.71
CA GLN A 419 -7.88 -20.17 19.20
C GLN A 419 -7.75 -20.54 20.68
N ASP A 420 -6.53 -20.73 21.17
CA ASP A 420 -6.20 -20.91 22.59
C ASP A 420 -5.85 -19.55 23.23
N PRO A 421 -6.55 -19.10 24.29
CA PRO A 421 -6.28 -17.82 24.95
C PRO A 421 -4.86 -17.72 25.53
N GLU A 422 -4.20 -18.84 25.85
CA GLU A 422 -2.82 -18.83 26.35
C GLU A 422 -1.82 -18.28 25.33
N ILE A 423 -2.19 -18.31 24.05
CA ILE A 423 -1.46 -17.67 22.97
C ILE A 423 -1.28 -16.18 23.26
N LEU A 424 -2.35 -15.50 23.70
CA LEU A 424 -2.30 -14.07 24.02
C LEU A 424 -1.35 -13.81 25.20
N CYS A 425 -1.30 -14.73 26.16
CA CYS A 425 -0.40 -14.64 27.31
C CYS A 425 1.07 -14.62 26.89
N THR A 426 1.44 -15.33 25.82
CA THR A 426 2.83 -15.39 25.32
C THR A 426 3.37 -14.07 24.78
N ALA A 427 2.51 -13.08 24.49
CA ALA A 427 2.97 -11.76 24.07
C ALA A 427 3.68 -11.01 25.21
N CYS A 428 3.19 -11.15 26.44
CA CYS A 428 3.85 -10.59 27.63
C CYS A 428 4.78 -11.61 28.29
N HIS A 429 4.30 -12.85 28.45
CA HIS A 429 5.04 -14.00 28.97
C HIS A 429 5.78 -14.74 27.85
N HIS A 430 6.58 -13.99 27.10
CA HIS A 430 7.34 -14.49 25.98
C HIS A 430 8.43 -15.50 26.38
N GLN A 431 8.91 -16.26 25.40
CA GLN A 431 9.92 -17.32 25.57
C GLN A 431 9.53 -18.44 26.55
N THR A 432 8.26 -18.48 26.95
CA THR A 432 7.67 -19.58 27.72
C THR A 432 6.80 -20.42 26.77
N PRO A 433 6.88 -21.76 26.82
CA PRO A 433 5.96 -22.62 26.06
C PRO A 433 4.50 -22.30 26.38
N VAL A 434 3.64 -22.33 25.35
CA VAL A 434 2.17 -22.31 25.53
C VAL A 434 1.77 -23.53 26.36
N GLY A 435 0.80 -23.40 27.27
CA GLY A 435 0.41 -24.43 28.23
C GLY A 435 1.18 -24.38 29.55
N ALA A 436 2.31 -23.67 29.60
CA ALA A 436 3.18 -23.65 30.77
C ALA A 436 2.94 -22.42 31.64
N ARG A 437 2.99 -22.62 32.96
CA ARG A 437 2.91 -21.51 33.92
C ARG A 437 4.06 -20.53 33.67
N PRO A 438 3.77 -19.25 33.41
CA PRO A 438 4.81 -18.29 33.12
C PRO A 438 5.69 -18.02 34.35
N PRO A 439 7.02 -17.98 34.20
CA PRO A 439 7.91 -17.56 35.26
C PRO A 439 7.82 -16.04 35.48
N THR A 440 8.41 -15.55 36.57
CA THR A 440 8.54 -14.11 36.77
C THR A 440 9.57 -13.52 35.80
N CYS A 441 9.39 -12.27 35.38
CA CYS A 441 10.36 -11.59 34.50
C CYS A 441 11.80 -11.65 35.05
N ARG A 442 11.93 -11.58 36.38
CA ARG A 442 13.22 -11.65 37.08
C ARG A 442 13.99 -12.95 36.80
N SER A 443 13.32 -14.07 36.54
CA SER A 443 14.03 -15.35 36.28
C SER A 443 15.01 -15.27 35.10
N CYS A 444 14.70 -14.42 34.11
CA CYS A 444 15.51 -14.26 32.90
C CYS A 444 16.20 -12.89 32.82
N HIS A 445 15.63 -11.85 33.45
CA HIS A 445 16.09 -10.46 33.38
C HIS A 445 16.86 -9.95 34.62
N ALA A 446 17.17 -10.82 35.60
CA ALA A 446 17.96 -10.45 36.78
C ALA A 446 19.48 -10.40 36.57
N GLY A 447 19.98 -10.94 35.45
CA GLY A 447 21.41 -11.13 35.20
C GLY A 447 22.13 -9.86 34.73
N ALA A 448 23.46 -9.95 34.65
CA ALA A 448 24.28 -8.94 33.99
C ALA A 448 23.84 -8.77 32.53
N LEU A 449 23.93 -7.53 32.02
CA LEU A 449 23.66 -7.24 30.62
C LEU A 449 24.64 -8.01 29.75
N ASP A 450 24.10 -8.83 28.85
CA ASP A 450 24.88 -9.50 27.81
C ASP A 450 24.75 -8.69 26.51
N PRO A 451 25.81 -7.98 26.08
CA PRO A 451 25.77 -7.14 24.88
C PRO A 451 25.59 -7.94 23.59
N SER A 452 25.71 -9.27 23.61
CA SER A 452 25.43 -10.14 22.46
C SER A 452 23.94 -10.49 22.31
N THR A 453 23.09 -10.07 23.25
CA THR A 453 21.64 -10.34 23.23
C THR A 453 20.84 -9.04 23.35
N ASP A 454 19.67 -8.97 22.72
CA ASP A 454 18.71 -7.87 22.95
C ASP A 454 17.88 -8.08 24.24
N LYS A 455 18.46 -8.76 25.24
CA LYS A 455 17.77 -9.04 26.51
C LYS A 455 18.02 -7.89 27.49
N PRO A 456 17.02 -7.03 27.78
CA PRO A 456 17.19 -5.92 28.71
C PRO A 456 17.32 -6.40 30.17
N ALA A 457 17.90 -5.56 31.02
CA ALA A 457 17.80 -5.73 32.48
C ALA A 457 16.35 -5.53 32.96
N LEU A 458 16.01 -6.04 34.16
CA LEU A 458 14.63 -6.11 34.66
C LEU A 458 13.84 -4.79 34.60
N GLN A 459 14.44 -3.66 34.99
CA GLN A 459 13.78 -2.35 34.92
C GLN A 459 13.44 -1.96 33.48
N ALA A 460 14.40 -2.14 32.56
CA ALA A 460 14.20 -1.85 31.15
C ALA A 460 13.23 -2.85 30.51
N ALA A 461 13.17 -4.11 30.96
CA ALA A 461 12.19 -5.09 30.50
C ALA A 461 10.76 -4.62 30.81
N TYR A 462 10.48 -4.21 32.06
CA TYR A 462 9.17 -3.66 32.42
C TYR A 462 8.85 -2.39 31.63
N HIS A 463 9.76 -1.41 31.58
CA HIS A 463 9.49 -0.16 30.87
C HIS A 463 9.27 -0.37 29.38
N ARG A 464 10.14 -1.14 28.70
CA ARG A 464 9.99 -1.41 27.25
C ARG A 464 8.67 -2.12 26.95
N GLN A 465 8.27 -3.09 27.77
CA GLN A 465 7.03 -3.83 27.54
C GLN A 465 5.78 -3.00 27.86
N CYS A 466 5.71 -2.35 29.03
CA CYS A 466 4.54 -1.59 29.44
C CYS A 466 4.37 -0.31 28.61
N ILE A 467 5.43 0.51 28.53
CA ILE A 467 5.39 1.80 27.83
C ILE A 467 5.31 1.55 26.31
N GLY A 468 6.09 0.62 25.78
CA GLY A 468 6.05 0.30 24.35
C GLY A 468 4.69 -0.21 23.87
N CYS A 469 3.97 -0.99 24.69
CA CYS A 469 2.58 -1.33 24.41
C CYS A 469 1.73 -0.05 24.38
N HIS A 470 1.77 0.75 25.45
CA HIS A 470 0.96 1.97 25.58
C HIS A 470 1.18 2.95 24.43
N GLU A 471 2.42 3.20 24.01
CA GLU A 471 2.74 4.06 22.87
C GLU A 471 2.06 3.59 21.58
N ARG A 472 2.18 2.28 21.29
CA ARG A 472 1.61 1.69 20.06
C ARG A 472 0.09 1.68 20.05
N ILE A 473 -0.53 1.55 21.23
CA ILE A 473 -1.98 1.53 21.37
C ILE A 473 -2.57 2.90 21.71
N GLY A 474 -1.75 3.96 21.82
CA GLY A 474 -2.19 5.32 22.17
C GLY A 474 -2.78 5.44 23.58
N GLN A 475 -2.16 4.77 24.56
CA GLN A 475 -2.45 4.90 25.98
C GLN A 475 -1.42 5.80 26.69
N PRO A 476 -1.78 6.42 27.83
CA PRO A 476 -0.88 7.29 28.58
C PRO A 476 0.40 6.59 29.08
N THR A 477 1.52 7.32 29.10
CA THR A 477 2.85 6.78 29.45
C THR A 477 3.53 7.48 30.63
N ASP A 478 2.82 8.36 31.35
CA ASP A 478 3.39 9.10 32.49
C ASP A 478 3.76 8.19 33.66
N CYS A 479 4.88 8.48 34.34
CA CYS A 479 5.40 7.65 35.44
C CYS A 479 4.38 7.36 36.55
N LYS A 480 3.52 8.34 36.87
CA LYS A 480 2.56 8.26 37.98
C LYS A 480 1.37 7.35 37.70
N ILE A 481 1.19 6.92 36.45
CA ILE A 481 0.07 6.06 36.04
C ILE A 481 0.33 4.62 36.46
N CYS A 482 1.60 4.20 36.50
CA CYS A 482 2.00 2.87 36.91
C CYS A 482 2.42 2.80 38.38
N HIS A 483 3.14 3.82 38.87
CA HIS A 483 3.68 3.83 40.23
C HIS A 483 3.82 5.26 40.80
N ALA A 484 3.32 5.46 42.01
CA ALA A 484 3.45 6.74 42.72
C ALA A 484 4.87 6.95 43.27
N PRO A 485 5.40 8.19 43.32
CA PRO A 485 6.67 8.46 43.99
C PRO A 485 6.56 8.17 45.49
N VAL A 486 7.65 7.73 46.12
CA VAL A 486 7.71 7.60 47.58
C VAL A 486 7.69 8.99 48.22
N GLN A 487 6.85 9.20 49.25
CA GLN A 487 6.80 10.49 49.96
C GLN A 487 8.14 10.77 50.63
N GLY A 488 8.77 11.91 50.30
CA GLY A 488 10.08 12.32 50.81
C GLY A 488 11.28 11.93 49.93
N GLY A 489 11.07 11.28 48.78
CA GLY A 489 12.13 11.07 47.79
C GLY A 489 12.44 12.37 47.05
N ASN A 490 13.59 12.98 47.34
CA ASN A 490 14.10 14.11 46.55
C ASN A 490 14.31 13.67 45.09
N ARG A 491 13.80 14.47 44.16
CA ARG A 491 14.23 14.43 42.76
C ARG A 491 15.45 15.28 42.56
#